data_AF-A0A535RGG8-F1
#
_entry.id   AF-A0A535RGG8-F1
#
_cell.length_a   1.000
_cell.length_b   1.000
_cell.length_c   1.000
_cell.angle_alpha   90.00
_cell.angle_beta   90.00
_cell.angle_gamma   90.00
#
_symmetry.space_group_name_H-M   'P 1'
#
loop_
_entity.id
_entity.type
_entity.pdbx_description
1 polymer ?
#
loop_
_entity_poly.entity_id
_entity_poly.type
_entity_poly.pdbx_seq_one_letter_code
_entity_poly.pdbx_strand_id
1 'polypeptide(L)'
;MATANQVRFDALLSKGDLIETPSEMTPEYLKELKHTLTVSGDTELISAPAYYLAAQRAPSVNAFMTGIAIIQDELAHAHIAYHILEELGEDEETLIFERDPKSFRYPYAFDVPLESWTELAIAN
;
A
#
# COMPACT_ATOMS: atom_id res chain seq x y z
N MET A 1 -23.97 -12.77 -22.58
CA MET A 1 -23.36 -14.08 -22.21
C MET A 1 -22.08 -13.78 -21.47
N ALA A 2 -21.78 -14.49 -20.38
CA ALA A 2 -20.50 -14.35 -19.69
C ALA A 2 -19.34 -14.76 -20.62
N THR A 3 -18.22 -14.04 -20.56
CA THR A 3 -17.01 -14.42 -21.31
C THR A 3 -16.43 -15.72 -20.74
N ALA A 4 -15.64 -16.45 -21.53
CA ALA A 4 -14.94 -17.65 -21.02
C ALA A 4 -14.09 -17.35 -19.78
N ASN A 5 -13.55 -16.12 -19.70
CA ASN A 5 -12.74 -15.68 -18.57
C ASN A 5 -13.58 -15.46 -17.30
N GLN A 6 -14.77 -14.85 -17.43
CA GLN A 6 -15.72 -14.70 -16.32
C GLN A 6 -16.11 -16.07 -15.74
N VAL A 7 -16.41 -17.05 -16.60
CA VAL A 7 -16.80 -18.41 -16.16
C VAL A 7 -15.67 -19.08 -15.39
N ARG A 8 -14.41 -18.93 -15.83
CA ARG A 8 -13.25 -19.48 -15.11
C ARG A 8 -13.05 -18.78 -13.76
N PHE A 9 -13.12 -17.45 -13.73
CA PHE A 9 -12.99 -16.65 -12.52
C PHE A 9 -14.05 -17.04 -11.46
N ASP A 10 -15.33 -17.11 -11.85
CA ASP A 10 -16.43 -17.49 -10.95
C ASP A 10 -16.24 -18.91 -10.40
N ALA A 11 -15.73 -19.84 -11.23
CA ALA A 11 -15.46 -21.21 -10.82
C ALA A 11 -14.33 -21.29 -9.78
N LEU A 12 -13.27 -20.49 -9.91
CA LEU A 12 -12.19 -20.41 -8.91
C LEU A 12 -12.72 -19.84 -7.59
N LEU A 13 -13.44 -18.71 -7.64
CA LEU A 13 -14.01 -18.08 -6.45
C LEU A 13 -14.97 -19.00 -5.69
N SER A 14 -15.86 -19.71 -6.40
CA SER A 14 -16.83 -20.62 -5.76
C SER A 14 -16.18 -21.79 -5.01
N LYS A 15 -14.95 -22.15 -5.36
CA LYS A 15 -14.16 -23.19 -4.69
C LYS A 15 -13.31 -22.65 -3.54
N GLY A 16 -13.12 -21.33 -3.47
CA GLY A 16 -12.16 -20.70 -2.57
C GLY A 16 -10.71 -20.86 -3.02
N ASP A 17 -10.48 -21.11 -4.32
CA ASP A 17 -9.14 -21.19 -4.90
C ASP A 17 -8.54 -19.78 -5.04
N LEU A 18 -7.20 -19.67 -4.98
CA LEU A 18 -6.49 -18.42 -5.21
C LEU A 18 -6.51 -18.02 -6.70
N ILE A 19 -6.45 -16.71 -6.95
CA ILE A 19 -6.25 -16.15 -8.29
C ILE A 19 -4.76 -15.82 -8.42
N GLU A 20 -4.04 -16.57 -9.24
CA GLU A 20 -2.57 -16.55 -9.26
C GLU A 20 -2.01 -15.79 -10.46
N THR A 21 -2.78 -15.66 -11.54
CA THR A 21 -2.29 -15.03 -12.79
C THR A 21 -3.27 -14.02 -13.37
N PRO A 22 -2.79 -13.01 -14.12
CA PRO A 22 -3.66 -12.07 -14.84
C PRO A 22 -4.64 -12.76 -15.81
N SER A 23 -4.26 -13.94 -16.32
CA SER A 23 -5.12 -14.74 -17.23
C SER A 23 -6.36 -15.33 -16.56
N GLU A 24 -6.40 -15.33 -15.22
CA GLU A 24 -7.52 -15.82 -14.40
C GLU A 24 -8.42 -14.67 -13.93
N MET A 25 -7.98 -13.43 -14.10
CA MET A 25 -8.69 -12.24 -13.65
C MET A 25 -9.68 -11.77 -14.71
N THR A 26 -10.84 -11.27 -14.27
CA THR A 26 -11.68 -10.44 -15.14
C THR A 26 -11.04 -9.06 -15.30
N PRO A 27 -11.35 -8.31 -16.38
CA PRO A 27 -10.85 -6.93 -16.53
C PRO A 27 -11.21 -6.03 -15.34
N GLU A 28 -12.43 -6.18 -14.82
CA GLU A 28 -12.90 -5.44 -13.65
C GLU A 28 -12.13 -5.83 -12.39
N TYR A 29 -11.86 -7.11 -12.16
CA TYR A 29 -11.06 -7.55 -11.01
C TYR A 29 -9.63 -7.01 -11.07
N LEU A 30 -8.97 -7.09 -12.24
CA LEU A 30 -7.62 -6.56 -12.42
C LEU A 30 -7.57 -5.05 -12.16
N LYS A 31 -8.57 -4.31 -12.65
CA LYS A 31 -8.70 -2.86 -12.42
C LYS A 31 -8.81 -2.53 -10.93
N GLU A 32 -9.69 -3.21 -10.19
CA GLU A 32 -9.90 -2.93 -8.77
C GLU A 32 -8.76 -3.45 -7.89
N LEU A 33 -8.08 -4.53 -8.28
CA LEU A 33 -6.86 -5.01 -7.63
C LEU A 33 -5.76 -3.95 -7.73
N LYS A 34 -5.49 -3.43 -8.94
CA LYS A 34 -4.52 -2.34 -9.15
C LYS A 34 -4.90 -1.09 -8.35
N HIS A 35 -6.18 -0.73 -8.33
CA HIS A 35 -6.65 0.40 -7.53
C HIS A 35 -6.36 0.19 -6.03
N THR A 36 -6.69 -0.98 -5.50
CA THR A 36 -6.48 -1.32 -4.09
C THR A 36 -4.99 -1.32 -3.72
N LEU A 37 -4.16 -1.95 -4.54
CA LEU A 37 -2.69 -1.95 -4.37
C LEU A 37 -2.11 -0.54 -4.42
N THR A 38 -2.62 0.31 -5.32
CA THR A 38 -2.17 1.71 -5.40
C THR A 38 -2.49 2.47 -4.11
N VAL A 39 -3.72 2.35 -3.61
CA VAL A 39 -4.12 2.99 -2.34
C VAL A 39 -3.28 2.44 -1.17
N SER A 40 -3.03 1.14 -1.14
CA SER A 40 -2.20 0.51 -0.12
C SER A 40 -0.76 1.03 -0.18
N GLY A 41 -0.11 0.95 -1.34
CA GLY A 41 1.28 1.39 -1.51
C GLY A 41 1.46 2.88 -1.21
N ASP A 42 0.55 3.73 -1.69
CA ASP A 42 0.55 5.16 -1.41
C ASP A 42 0.39 5.45 0.10
N THR A 43 -0.46 4.69 0.79
CA THR A 43 -0.68 4.83 2.24
C THR A 43 0.59 4.51 3.01
N GLU A 44 1.20 3.37 2.73
CA GLU A 44 2.41 2.94 3.44
C GLU A 44 3.59 3.88 3.15
N LEU A 45 3.74 4.33 1.91
CA LEU A 45 4.80 5.27 1.53
C LEU A 45 4.66 6.62 2.24
N ILE A 46 3.45 7.17 2.33
CA ILE A 46 3.18 8.47 2.97
C ILE A 46 3.25 8.38 4.50
N SER A 47 2.99 7.20 5.08
CA SER A 47 3.10 6.99 6.53
C SER A 47 4.53 7.19 7.05
N ALA A 48 5.55 6.79 6.27
CA ALA A 48 6.96 6.87 6.65
C ALA A 48 7.42 8.29 7.08
N PRO A 49 7.24 9.35 6.27
CA PRO A 49 7.58 10.71 6.70
C PRO A 49 6.70 11.23 7.84
N ALA A 50 5.42 10.83 7.92
CA ALA A 50 4.53 11.21 9.02
C ALA A 50 5.03 10.66 10.37
N TYR A 51 5.38 9.37 10.40
CA TYR A 51 5.93 8.72 11.58
C TYR A 51 7.34 9.21 11.93
N TYR A 52 8.18 9.51 10.95
CA TYR A 52 9.53 10.00 11.20
C TYR A 52 9.55 11.27 12.07
N LEU A 53 8.69 12.24 11.78
CA LEU A 53 8.61 13.49 12.54
C LEU A 53 8.20 13.26 14.01
N ALA A 54 7.30 12.32 14.26
CA ALA A 54 6.91 11.97 15.63
C ALA A 54 7.96 11.10 16.35
N ALA A 55 8.63 10.19 15.63
CA ALA A 55 9.70 9.34 16.17
C ALA A 55 10.87 10.16 16.71
N GLN A 56 11.17 11.32 16.11
CA GLN A 56 12.20 12.25 16.62
C GLN A 56 11.95 12.72 18.07
N ARG A 57 10.72 12.59 18.57
CA ARG A 57 10.32 12.97 19.94
C ARG A 57 10.28 11.78 20.90
N ALA A 58 10.82 10.62 20.49
CA ALA A 58 10.86 9.42 21.31
C ALA A 58 11.56 9.67 22.67
N PRO A 59 11.03 9.11 23.78
CA PRO A 59 11.52 9.38 25.13
C PRO A 59 12.84 8.67 25.47
N SER A 60 13.32 7.78 24.58
CA SER A 60 14.56 7.04 24.76
C SER A 60 15.11 6.56 23.42
N VAL A 61 16.39 6.17 23.40
CA VAL A 61 17.03 5.56 22.22
C VAL A 61 16.32 4.27 21.82
N ASN A 62 15.86 3.46 22.78
CA ASN A 62 15.13 2.23 22.49
C ASN A 62 13.80 2.52 21.78
N ALA A 63 13.04 3.50 22.28
CA ALA A 63 11.80 3.93 21.64
C ALA A 63 12.05 4.50 20.24
N PHE A 64 13.12 5.30 20.08
CA PHE A 64 13.52 5.82 18.77
C PHE A 64 13.83 4.68 17.79
N MET A 65 14.60 3.68 18.20
CA MET A 65 14.90 2.50 17.37
C MET A 65 13.64 1.75 16.97
N THR A 66 12.65 1.60 17.86
CA THR A 66 11.35 1.04 17.52
C THR A 66 10.62 1.88 16.47
N GLY A 67 10.59 3.21 16.62
CA GLY A 67 9.97 4.10 15.63
C GLY A 67 10.64 3.99 14.25
N ILE A 68 11.97 3.89 14.21
CA ILE A 68 12.70 3.67 12.95
C ILE A 68 12.41 2.28 12.35
N ALA A 69 12.27 1.24 13.17
CA ALA A 69 11.91 -0.09 12.69
C ALA A 69 10.51 -0.11 12.06
N ILE A 70 9.53 0.56 12.68
CA ILE A 70 8.19 0.73 12.09
C ILE A 70 8.30 1.40 10.72
N ILE A 71 9.01 2.52 10.62
CA ILE A 71 9.20 3.24 9.35
C ILE A 71 9.85 2.34 8.28
N GLN A 72 10.80 1.48 8.67
CA GLN A 72 11.42 0.52 7.76
C GLN A 72 10.39 -0.49 7.23
N ASP A 73 9.51 -0.99 8.10
CA ASP A 73 8.45 -1.92 7.71
C ASP A 73 7.46 -1.26 6.75
N GLU A 74 7.05 0.00 6.98
CA GLU A 74 6.13 0.69 6.06
C GLU A 74 6.74 0.95 4.68
N LEU A 75 8.04 1.28 4.62
CA LEU A 75 8.74 1.38 3.33
C LEU A 75 8.81 0.01 2.62
N ALA A 76 8.97 -1.08 3.38
CA ALA A 76 8.96 -2.42 2.81
C ALA A 76 7.57 -2.83 2.31
N HIS A 77 6.49 -2.49 3.05
CA HIS A 77 5.12 -2.74 2.63
C HIS A 77 4.77 -1.95 1.36
N ALA A 78 5.15 -0.67 1.30
CA ALA A 78 5.00 0.15 0.10
C ALA A 78 5.70 -0.49 -1.11
N HIS A 79 6.96 -0.88 -0.94
CA HIS A 79 7.76 -1.53 -1.99
C HIS A 79 7.11 -2.84 -2.48
N ILE A 80 6.59 -3.68 -1.58
CA ILE A 80 5.86 -4.89 -1.99
C ILE A 80 4.63 -4.54 -2.83
N ALA A 81 3.84 -3.55 -2.42
CA ALA A 81 2.64 -3.16 -3.16
C ALA A 81 2.97 -2.61 -4.56
N TYR A 82 3.98 -1.75 -4.67
CA TYR A 82 4.42 -1.22 -5.96
C TYR A 82 5.06 -2.27 -6.85
N HIS A 83 5.82 -3.21 -6.29
CA HIS A 83 6.37 -4.33 -7.06
C HIS A 83 5.27 -5.24 -7.64
N ILE A 84 4.21 -5.52 -6.88
CA ILE A 84 3.06 -6.25 -7.41
C ILE A 84 2.36 -5.45 -8.54
N LEU A 85 2.27 -4.13 -8.42
CA LEU A 85 1.75 -3.28 -9.50
C LEU A 85 2.61 -3.36 -10.76
N GLU A 86 3.94 -3.39 -10.61
CA GLU A 86 4.89 -3.60 -11.69
C GLU A 86 4.66 -4.96 -12.40
N GLU A 87 4.50 -6.04 -11.63
CA GLU A 87 4.17 -7.37 -12.19
C GLU A 87 2.82 -7.40 -12.93
N LEU A 88 1.88 -6.52 -12.55
CA LEU A 88 0.60 -6.33 -13.23
C LEU A 88 0.68 -5.33 -14.41
N GLY A 89 1.87 -4.85 -14.75
CA GLY A 89 2.16 -4.02 -15.93
C GLY A 89 2.03 -2.52 -15.72
N GLU A 90 2.05 -2.03 -14.48
CA GLU A 90 2.30 -0.62 -14.19
C GLU A 90 3.81 -0.32 -14.19
N ASP A 91 4.18 0.97 -14.21
CA ASP A 91 5.58 1.40 -14.09
C ASP A 91 5.83 1.97 -12.69
N GLU A 92 6.64 1.27 -11.89
CA GLU A 92 6.91 1.64 -10.49
C GLU A 92 7.56 3.03 -10.39
N GLU A 93 8.52 3.34 -11.26
CA GLU A 93 9.22 4.63 -11.24
C GLU A 93 8.25 5.79 -11.50
N THR A 94 7.35 5.64 -12.48
CA THR A 94 6.28 6.60 -12.75
C THR A 94 5.36 6.75 -11.53
N LEU A 95 4.93 5.65 -10.92
CA LEU A 95 3.99 5.67 -9.79
C LEU A 95 4.55 6.42 -8.57
N ILE A 96 5.82 6.19 -8.25
CA ILE A 96 6.46 6.74 -7.05
C ILE A 96 7.01 8.14 -7.29
N PHE A 97 7.67 8.39 -8.42
CA PHE A 97 8.51 9.59 -8.60
C PHE A 97 7.98 10.60 -9.62
N GLU A 98 7.20 10.17 -10.62
CA GLU A 98 6.79 11.06 -11.72
C GLU A 98 5.32 11.52 -11.65
N ARG A 99 4.48 10.78 -10.92
CA ARG A 99 3.05 11.07 -10.79
C ARG A 99 2.80 12.40 -10.07
N ASP A 100 1.72 13.12 -10.44
CA ASP A 100 1.30 14.34 -9.73
C ASP A 100 1.11 14.03 -8.24
N PRO A 101 1.74 14.75 -7.30
CA PRO A 101 1.56 14.53 -5.87
C PRO A 101 0.09 14.51 -5.40
N LYS A 102 -0.81 15.24 -6.08
CA LYS A 102 -2.25 15.25 -5.77
C LYS A 102 -3.00 13.99 -6.19
N SER A 103 -2.35 13.13 -6.98
CA SER A 103 -2.92 11.86 -7.43
C SER A 103 -2.73 10.73 -6.41
N PHE A 104 -1.87 10.91 -5.41
CA PHE A 104 -1.70 9.96 -4.32
C PHE A 104 -3.02 9.74 -3.58
N ARG A 105 -3.23 8.51 -3.09
CA ARG A 105 -4.44 8.10 -2.40
C ARG A 105 -4.09 7.45 -1.07
N TYR A 106 -4.39 8.13 0.02
CA TYR A 106 -4.13 7.65 1.38
C TYR A 106 -5.23 8.16 2.34
N PRO A 107 -5.38 7.53 3.52
CA PRO A 107 -6.29 8.01 4.55
C PRO A 107 -5.95 9.43 5.00
N TYR A 108 -6.99 10.28 5.14
CA TYR A 108 -6.88 11.65 5.66
C TYR A 108 -6.15 11.74 7.02
N ALA A 109 -6.11 10.65 7.79
CA ALA A 109 -5.37 10.61 9.05
C ALA A 109 -3.89 11.03 8.89
N PHE A 110 -3.27 10.76 7.74
CA PHE A 110 -1.88 11.15 7.47
C PHE A 110 -1.70 12.63 7.07
N ASP A 111 -2.79 13.36 6.82
CA ASP A 111 -2.76 14.83 6.66
C ASP A 111 -2.71 15.56 8.02
N VAL A 112 -3.02 14.85 9.11
CA VAL A 112 -2.94 15.38 10.48
C VAL A 112 -1.54 15.14 11.02
N PRO A 113 -0.75 16.18 11.34
CA PRO A 113 0.61 16.00 11.82
C PRO A 113 0.63 15.32 13.19
N LEU A 114 1.50 14.33 13.34
CA LEU A 114 1.80 13.71 14.63
C LEU A 114 2.90 14.52 15.34
N GLU A 115 2.55 15.11 16.48
CA GLU A 115 3.36 16.08 17.22
C GLU A 115 4.02 15.50 18.47
N SER A 116 3.75 14.24 18.82
CA SER A 116 4.33 13.59 19.99
C SER A 116 4.62 12.10 19.76
N TRP A 117 5.53 11.53 20.57
CA TRP A 117 5.76 10.09 20.60
C TRP A 117 4.49 9.29 20.91
N THR A 118 3.67 9.80 21.83
CA THR A 118 2.40 9.16 22.22
C THR A 118 1.44 9.08 21.04
N GLU A 119 1.37 10.11 20.20
CA GLU A 119 0.54 10.10 19.01
C GLU A 119 1.00 9.07 17.99
N LEU A 120 2.31 8.91 17.77
CA LEU A 120 2.84 7.82 16.94
C LEU A 120 2.41 6.45 17.50
N ALA A 121 2.60 6.23 18.80
CA ALA A 121 2.29 4.96 19.45
C ALA A 121 0.78 4.60 19.47
N ILE A 122 -0.11 5.57 19.23
CA ILE A 122 -1.55 5.35 19.11
C ILE A 122 -1.98 5.22 17.64
N ALA A 123 -1.24 5.86 16.73
CA ALA A 123 -1.51 5.81 15.29
C ALA A 123 -1.06 4.50 14.64
N ASN A 124 -0.09 3.80 15.23
CA ASN A 124 0.36 2.46 14.86
C ASN A 124 -0.38 1.40 15.69
#